data_AF-A0A1J5IW20-F1
#
_entry.id   AF-A0A1J5IW20-F1
#
_cell.length_a   1.000
_cell.length_b   1.000
_cell.length_c   1.000
_cell.angle_alpha   90.00
_cell.angle_beta   90.00
_cell.angle_gamma   90.00
#
_symmetry.space_group_name_H-M   'P 1'
#
loop_
_entity.id
_entity.type
_entity.pdbx_description
1 polymer ?
#
loop_
_entity_poly.entity_id
_entity_poly.type
_entity_poly.pdbx_seq_one_letter_code
_entity_poly.pdbx_strand_id
1 'polypeptide(L)'
;MEIVSWDCNGGLRNKVKWPDALEADVSVVQECEDPKESTAAYRDWAGEYLWVGSSKHKGIGLFPKHGHTVSGLPWDKQDRWWNHSSVVAELKQLGITSLYHQQKGEEQGQEKAATFFHQRNSSKAYHIDLCVLF
;
A
#
# COMPACT_ATOMS: atom_id res chain seq x y z
N MET A 1 -8.69 0.66 -16.91
CA MET A 1 -8.36 0.77 -15.49
C MET A 1 -6.86 0.57 -15.34
N GLU A 2 -6.16 1.68 -15.23
CA GLU A 2 -4.72 1.76 -15.01
C GLU A 2 -4.44 2.23 -13.57
N ILE A 3 -3.57 1.49 -12.87
CA ILE A 3 -3.19 1.80 -11.50
C ILE A 3 -1.69 2.06 -11.47
N VAL A 4 -1.30 3.23 -11.01
CA VAL A 4 0.11 3.61 -10.84
C VAL A 4 0.45 3.62 -9.36
N SER A 5 1.60 3.05 -9.01
CA SER A 5 2.16 3.19 -7.67
C SER A 5 3.49 3.92 -7.71
N TRP A 6 3.69 4.86 -6.79
CA TRP A 6 4.87 5.72 -6.79
C TRP A 6 5.24 6.23 -5.40
N ASP A 7 6.48 6.02 -4.98
CA ASP A 7 7.03 6.69 -3.81
C ASP A 7 7.50 8.11 -4.21
N CYS A 8 6.80 9.13 -3.72
CA CYS A 8 7.09 10.50 -4.13
C CYS A 8 8.26 11.13 -3.37
N ASN A 9 8.83 10.47 -2.35
CA ASN A 9 9.86 11.02 -1.46
C ASN A 9 9.46 12.39 -0.89
N GLY A 10 8.24 12.49 -0.34
CA GLY A 10 7.68 13.71 0.23
C GLY A 10 7.35 14.83 -0.75
N GLY A 11 6.44 15.73 -0.33
CA GLY A 11 6.14 16.96 -1.08
C GLY A 11 5.40 16.70 -2.39
N LEU A 12 4.44 15.78 -2.38
CA LEU A 12 3.64 15.43 -3.55
C LEU A 12 2.94 16.65 -4.16
N ARG A 13 2.55 17.64 -3.34
CA ARG A 13 1.93 18.89 -3.82
C ARG A 13 2.73 19.62 -4.91
N ASN A 14 4.06 19.46 -4.92
CA ASN A 14 4.95 20.09 -5.91
C ASN A 14 5.19 19.21 -7.14
N LYS A 15 4.61 18.01 -7.15
CA LYS A 15 4.95 16.90 -8.04
C LYS A 15 3.73 16.24 -8.67
N VAL A 16 2.52 16.77 -8.44
CA VAL A 16 1.24 16.24 -8.95
C VAL A 16 1.19 16.06 -10.47
N LYS A 17 1.98 16.83 -11.22
CA LYS A 17 2.09 16.71 -12.68
C LYS A 17 2.60 15.34 -13.17
N TRP A 18 3.35 14.61 -12.34
CA TRP A 18 3.91 13.31 -12.74
C TRP A 18 2.86 12.20 -12.76
N PRO A 19 2.05 12.00 -11.70
CA PRO A 19 0.93 11.08 -11.78
C PRO A 19 -0.10 11.50 -12.83
N ASP A 20 -0.35 12.80 -13.02
CA ASP A 20 -1.26 13.27 -14.08
C ASP A 20 -0.75 12.90 -15.49
N ALA A 21 0.55 13.03 -15.75
CA ALA A 21 1.14 12.69 -17.06
C ALA A 21 1.08 11.20 -17.41
N LEU A 22 0.82 10.33 -16.43
CA LEU A 22 0.63 8.90 -16.63
C LEU A 22 -0.83 8.55 -16.94
N GLU A 23 -1.76 9.52 -16.86
CA GLU A 23 -3.19 9.33 -17.13
C GLU A 23 -3.78 8.13 -16.33
N ALA A 24 -3.28 7.91 -15.12
CA ALA A 24 -3.67 6.79 -14.28
C ALA A 24 -5.10 6.96 -13.77
N ASP A 25 -5.90 5.90 -13.83
CA ASP A 25 -7.25 5.87 -13.25
C ASP A 25 -7.21 5.90 -11.72
N VAL A 26 -6.17 5.31 -11.11
CA VAL A 26 -5.88 5.40 -9.67
C VAL A 26 -4.39 5.56 -9.43
N SER A 27 -4.00 6.58 -8.67
CA SER A 27 -2.63 6.75 -8.18
C SER A 27 -2.49 6.34 -6.71
N VAL A 28 -1.59 5.40 -6.43
CA VAL A 28 -1.22 4.94 -5.08
C VAL A 28 0.15 5.51 -4.73
N VAL A 29 0.19 6.61 -3.98
CA VAL A 29 1.42 7.38 -3.76
C VAL A 29 1.93 7.20 -2.34
N GLN A 30 3.13 6.64 -2.18
CA GLN A 30 3.80 6.53 -0.89
C GLN A 30 4.60 7.79 -0.55
N GLU A 31 4.81 7.98 0.76
CA GLU A 31 5.52 9.11 1.35
C GLU A 31 4.89 10.49 1.09
N CYS A 32 3.61 10.55 0.69
CA CYS A 32 2.92 11.81 0.44
C CYS A 32 2.38 12.43 1.73
N GLU A 33 2.30 13.76 1.75
CA GLU A 33 1.58 14.50 2.78
C GLU A 33 0.06 14.26 2.70
N ASP A 34 -0.62 14.38 3.85
CA ASP A 34 -2.07 14.34 3.95
C ASP A 34 -2.67 15.55 3.20
N PRO A 35 -3.50 15.35 2.16
CA PRO A 35 -4.16 16.45 1.48
C PRO A 35 -4.96 17.35 2.42
N LYS A 36 -5.63 16.78 3.43
CA LYS A 36 -6.46 17.54 4.38
C LYS A 36 -5.69 18.67 5.07
N GLU A 37 -4.43 18.40 5.41
CA GLU A 37 -3.54 19.26 6.19
C GLU A 37 -2.56 20.07 5.31
N SER A 38 -2.83 20.18 4.01
CA SER A 38 -1.93 20.79 3.02
C SER A 38 -2.56 22.03 2.33
N THR A 39 -2.11 22.38 1.13
CA THR A 39 -2.57 23.56 0.37
C THR A 39 -3.93 23.33 -0.27
N ALA A 40 -4.66 24.42 -0.56
CA ALA A 40 -5.95 24.35 -1.27
C ALA A 40 -5.80 23.67 -2.64
N ALA A 41 -4.81 24.09 -3.43
CA ALA A 41 -4.56 23.51 -4.75
C ALA A 41 -4.28 21.99 -4.71
N TYR A 42 -3.60 21.50 -3.67
CA TYR A 42 -3.34 20.07 -3.54
C TYR A 42 -4.57 19.30 -3.06
N ARG A 43 -5.42 19.89 -2.20
CA ARG A 43 -6.73 19.31 -1.87
C ARG A 43 -7.63 19.21 -3.10
N ASP A 44 -7.67 20.27 -3.90
CA ASP A 44 -8.47 20.31 -5.13
C ASP A 44 -7.97 19.27 -6.12
N TRP A 45 -6.64 19.12 -6.25
CA TRP A 45 -6.05 18.05 -7.06
C TRP A 45 -6.37 16.66 -6.51
N ALA A 46 -6.30 16.46 -5.19
CA ALA A 46 -6.54 15.17 -4.56
C ALA A 46 -8.00 14.73 -4.74
N GLY A 47 -8.96 15.67 -4.71
CA GLY A 47 -10.38 15.38 -4.89
C GLY A 47 -10.91 14.42 -3.82
N GLU A 48 -11.56 13.34 -4.25
CA GLU A 48 -11.86 12.19 -3.40
C GLU A 48 -10.59 11.35 -3.24
N TYR A 49 -10.21 11.04 -2.00
CA TYR A 49 -9.01 10.24 -1.72
C TYR A 49 -9.16 9.42 -0.43
N LEU A 50 -8.33 8.39 -0.30
CA LEU A 50 -7.99 7.82 1.00
C LEU A 50 -6.56 8.16 1.34
N TRP A 51 -6.28 8.36 2.62
CA TRP A 51 -4.92 8.56 3.09
C TRP A 51 -4.73 7.93 4.46
N VAL A 52 -3.57 7.31 4.67
CA VAL A 52 -3.16 6.74 5.96
C VAL A 52 -1.69 7.08 6.23
N GLY A 53 -1.39 7.55 7.43
CA GLY A 53 -0.02 7.87 7.83
C GLY A 53 0.10 8.23 9.30
N SER A 54 1.32 8.12 9.83
CA SER A 54 1.62 8.44 11.24
C SER A 54 1.89 9.93 11.48
N SER A 55 2.04 10.73 10.42
CA SER A 55 2.17 12.20 10.51
C SER A 55 1.59 12.86 9.25
N LYS A 56 1.12 14.10 9.36
CA LYS A 56 0.58 14.87 8.22
C LYS A 56 1.54 15.02 7.04
N HIS A 57 2.84 14.80 7.26
CA HIS A 57 3.87 14.96 6.24
C HIS A 57 4.19 13.68 5.48
N LYS A 58 3.78 12.51 5.99
CA LYS A 58 4.22 11.23 5.44
C LYS A 58 3.21 10.11 5.69
N GLY A 59 2.62 9.64 4.60
CA GLY A 59 1.70 8.51 4.57
C GLY A 59 1.61 7.87 3.18
N ILE A 60 0.54 7.11 2.95
CA ILE A 60 0.17 6.53 1.67
C ILE A 60 -1.19 7.09 1.29
N GLY A 61 -1.29 7.67 0.09
CA GLY A 61 -2.53 8.20 -0.47
C GLY A 61 -3.01 7.37 -1.66
N LEU A 62 -4.34 7.20 -1.77
CA LEU A 62 -5.02 6.69 -2.96
C LEU A 62 -5.83 7.83 -3.58
N PHE A 63 -5.51 8.16 -4.83
CA PHE A 63 -6.09 9.26 -5.58
C PHE A 63 -6.77 8.70 -6.85
N PRO A 64 -8.07 8.37 -6.81
CA PRO A 64 -8.84 8.05 -8.00
C PRO A 64 -8.99 9.27 -8.92
N LYS A 65 -9.02 9.01 -10.24
CA LYS A 65 -9.19 10.00 -11.30
C LYS A 65 -10.26 9.53 -12.29
N HIS A 66 -10.55 10.35 -13.29
CA HIS A 66 -11.44 10.00 -14.42
C HIS A 66 -12.84 9.49 -14.02
N GLY A 67 -13.39 10.02 -12.92
CA GLY A 67 -14.72 9.63 -12.42
C GLY A 67 -14.74 8.35 -11.59
N HIS A 68 -13.58 7.77 -11.28
CA HIS A 68 -13.47 6.69 -10.30
C HIS A 68 -13.59 7.22 -8.86
N THR A 69 -13.98 6.33 -7.95
CA THR A 69 -14.14 6.59 -6.52
C THR A 69 -13.37 5.58 -5.70
N VAL A 70 -13.10 5.89 -4.44
CA VAL A 70 -12.36 5.04 -3.51
C VAL A 70 -13.05 5.01 -2.15
N SER A 71 -13.17 3.82 -1.57
CA SER A 71 -13.75 3.64 -0.24
C SER A 71 -12.91 2.68 0.58
N GLY A 72 -12.69 3.03 1.85
CA GLY A 72 -11.96 2.17 2.78
C GLY A 72 -12.84 0.97 3.14
N LEU A 73 -12.36 -0.24 2.87
CA LEU A 73 -13.03 -1.46 3.30
C LEU A 73 -12.52 -1.86 4.70
N PRO A 74 -13.41 -2.24 5.64
CA PRO A 74 -13.00 -2.85 6.91
C PRO A 74 -12.60 -4.30 6.64
N TRP A 75 -11.29 -4.58 6.60
CA TRP A 75 -10.74 -5.89 6.22
C TRP A 75 -10.77 -6.93 7.35
N ASP A 76 -10.64 -6.51 8.62
CA ASP A 76 -10.60 -7.43 9.76
C ASP A 76 -11.98 -7.67 10.40
N LYS A 77 -12.87 -8.33 9.65
CA LYS A 77 -14.08 -8.94 10.22
C LYS A 77 -14.04 -10.45 10.01
N GLN A 78 -14.38 -11.20 11.06
CA GLN A 78 -14.38 -12.68 11.12
C GLN A 78 -15.20 -13.41 10.04
N ASP A 79 -15.95 -12.70 9.20
CA ASP A 79 -17.01 -13.25 8.34
C ASP A 79 -16.80 -13.01 6.83
N ARG A 80 -15.53 -12.88 6.37
CA ARG A 80 -15.21 -12.77 4.93
C ARG A 80 -14.58 -14.05 4.38
N TRP A 81 -15.09 -14.47 3.22
CA TRP A 81 -14.64 -15.62 2.43
C TRP A 81 -13.19 -15.50 1.89
N TRP A 82 -12.60 -14.29 1.83
CA TRP A 82 -11.19 -14.06 1.49
C TRP A 82 -10.48 -13.28 2.59
N ASN A 83 -9.52 -13.94 3.25
CA ASN A 83 -8.54 -13.34 4.14
C ASN A 83 -7.13 -13.83 3.77
N HIS A 84 -6.09 -13.30 4.43
CA HIS A 84 -4.70 -13.68 4.19
C HIS A 84 -4.50 -15.20 4.19
N SER A 85 -5.04 -15.89 5.19
CA SER A 85 -4.95 -17.34 5.31
C SER A 85 -5.65 -18.06 4.15
N SER A 86 -6.79 -17.55 3.69
CA SER A 86 -7.51 -18.08 2.52
C SER A 86 -6.65 -17.98 1.25
N VAL A 87 -6.05 -16.81 1.01
CA VAL A 87 -5.18 -16.55 -0.16
C VAL A 87 -3.95 -17.44 -0.11
N VAL A 88 -3.27 -17.51 1.03
CA VAL A 88 -2.10 -18.38 1.22
C VAL A 88 -2.46 -19.84 0.97
N ALA A 89 -3.62 -20.30 1.44
CA ALA A 89 -4.07 -21.67 1.24
C ALA A 89 -4.34 -21.99 -0.24
N GLU A 90 -4.96 -21.06 -0.98
CA GLU A 90 -5.23 -21.22 -2.41
C GLU A 90 -3.95 -21.18 -3.25
N LEU A 91 -3.04 -20.24 -2.98
CA LEU A 91 -1.73 -20.19 -3.63
C LEU A 91 -0.98 -21.51 -3.43
N LYS A 92 -1.00 -22.07 -2.21
CA LYS A 92 -0.40 -23.37 -1.92
C LYS A 92 -1.02 -24.51 -2.74
N GLN A 93 -2.33 -24.49 -2.99
CA GLN A 93 -2.99 -25.48 -3.86
C GLN A 93 -2.54 -25.37 -5.32
N LEU A 94 -2.17 -24.16 -5.76
CA LEU A 94 -1.61 -23.90 -7.08
C LEU A 94 -0.10 -24.20 -7.18
N GLY A 95 0.52 -24.74 -6.12
CA GLY A 95 1.96 -24.97 -6.03
C GLY A 95 2.76 -23.71 -5.66
N ILE A 96 2.08 -22.58 -5.49
CA ILE A 96 2.70 -21.29 -5.23
C ILE A 96 2.96 -21.14 -3.73
N THR A 97 4.22 -21.00 -3.33
CA THR A 97 4.59 -20.86 -1.91
C THR A 97 5.59 -19.75 -1.70
N SER A 98 5.58 -19.14 -0.52
CA SER A 98 6.59 -18.17 -0.15
C SER A 98 7.97 -18.80 -0.05
N LEU A 99 8.93 -18.21 -0.75
CA LEU A 99 10.34 -18.59 -0.66
C LEU A 99 10.87 -18.39 0.76
N TYR A 100 10.48 -17.31 1.43
CA TYR A 100 10.92 -17.02 2.80
C TYR A 100 10.48 -18.14 3.74
N HIS A 101 9.20 -18.49 3.72
CA HIS A 101 8.65 -19.52 4.60
C HIS A 101 9.22 -20.90 4.30
N GLN A 102 9.46 -21.21 3.02
CA GLN A 102 10.12 -22.45 2.63
C GLN A 102 11.58 -22.50 3.14
N GLN A 103 12.31 -21.39 3.05
CA GLN A 103 13.71 -21.33 3.47
C GLN A 103 13.89 -21.30 5.00
N LYS A 104 12.99 -20.62 5.71
CA LYS A 104 13.07 -20.43 7.17
C LYS A 104 12.32 -21.48 7.98
N GLY A 105 11.38 -22.20 7.36
CA GLY A 105 10.53 -23.16 8.06
C GLY A 105 9.61 -22.49 9.09
N GLU A 106 9.33 -21.20 8.93
CA GLU A 106 8.41 -20.43 9.78
C GLU A 106 7.00 -20.45 9.17
N GLU A 107 5.96 -20.44 9.99
CA GLU A 107 4.58 -20.30 9.50
C GLU A 107 4.28 -18.85 9.12
N GLN A 108 3.35 -18.66 8.17
CA GLN A 108 2.83 -17.34 7.79
C GLN A 108 2.24 -16.63 9.02
N GLY A 109 2.71 -15.40 9.28
CA GLY A 109 2.38 -14.60 10.45
C GLY A 109 3.19 -14.92 11.72
N GLN A 110 4.17 -15.83 11.65
CA GLN A 110 5.07 -16.18 12.76
C GLN A 110 6.53 -15.82 12.48
N GLU A 111 6.76 -14.84 11.61
CA GLU A 111 8.09 -14.47 11.16
C GLU A 111 8.87 -13.77 12.28
N LYS A 112 10.08 -14.26 12.55
CA LYS A 112 10.93 -13.70 13.62
C LYS A 112 11.78 -12.54 13.13
N ALA A 113 12.05 -12.50 11.83
CA ALA A 113 12.87 -11.47 11.21
C ALA A 113 11.99 -10.50 10.42
N ALA A 114 12.15 -9.21 10.74
CA ALA A 114 11.62 -8.15 9.90
C ALA A 114 12.44 -8.06 8.61
N THR A 115 11.74 -7.99 7.47
CA THR A 115 12.33 -7.79 6.15
C THR A 115 12.24 -6.33 5.71
N PHE A 116 11.47 -5.50 6.43
CA PHE A 116 11.29 -4.08 6.16
C PHE A 116 11.31 -3.27 7.46
N PHE A 117 11.99 -2.11 7.45
CA PHE A 117 12.03 -1.17 8.56
C PHE A 117 11.54 0.20 8.09
N HIS A 118 10.38 0.61 8.57
CA HIS A 118 9.77 1.87 8.12
C HIS A 118 10.65 3.06 8.52
N GLN A 119 11.02 3.88 7.54
CA GLN A 119 11.91 5.05 7.71
C GLN A 119 13.30 4.68 8.28
N ARG A 120 13.80 3.47 8.01
CA ARG A 120 15.06 2.95 8.58
C ARG A 120 15.07 2.89 10.12
N ASN A 121 13.89 2.89 10.74
CA ASN A 121 13.76 2.80 12.19
C ASN A 121 13.58 1.33 12.61
N SER A 122 14.54 0.80 13.35
CA SER A 122 14.52 -0.58 13.85
C SER A 122 13.34 -0.88 14.79
N SER A 123 12.73 0.13 15.42
CA SER A 123 11.53 -0.08 16.25
C SER A 123 10.23 -0.17 15.45
N LYS A 124 10.25 0.15 14.15
CA LYS A 124 9.11 0.05 13.22
C LYS A 124 9.36 -1.06 12.20
N ALA A 125 9.52 -2.27 12.74
CA ALA A 125 9.87 -3.46 11.99
C ALA A 125 8.60 -4.14 11.44
N TYR A 126 8.64 -4.52 10.17
CA TYR A 126 7.56 -5.25 9.49
C TYR A 126 8.14 -6.42 8.71
N HIS A 127 7.32 -7.45 8.52
CA HIS A 127 7.57 -8.49 7.55
C HIS A 127 6.78 -8.18 6.28
N ILE A 128 7.47 -8.05 5.16
CA ILE A 128 6.89 -7.99 3.82
C ILE A 128 7.47 -9.17 3.05
N ASP A 129 6.58 -10.02 2.54
CA ASP A 129 6.94 -11.13 1.70
C ASP A 129 6.75 -10.74 0.22
N LEU A 130 7.84 -10.72 -0.54
CA LEU A 130 7.87 -10.25 -1.93
C LEU A 130 8.19 -11.35 -2.94
N CYS A 131 8.44 -12.59 -2.49
CA CYS A 131 8.94 -13.65 -3.36
C CYS A 131 8.21 -14.97 -3.14
N VAL A 132 7.37 -15.33 -4.12
CA VAL A 132 6.67 -16.60 -4.18
C VAL A 132 7.25 -17.46 -5.32
N LEU A 133 7.48 -18.74 -5.04
CA LEU A 133 7.95 -19.75 -5.99
C LEU A 133 6.76 -20.47 -6.64
N PHE A 134 6.94 -20.92 -7.88
CA PHE A 134 6.00 -21.76 -8.65
C PHE A 134 6.47 -23.21 -8.73
#